data_AF-A0A1Y3WT41-F1
#
_entry.id   AF-A0A1Y3WT41-F1
#
_cell.length_a   1.000
_cell.length_b   1.000
_cell.length_c   1.000
_cell.angle_alpha   90.00
_cell.angle_beta   90.00
_cell.angle_gamma   90.00
#
_symmetry.space_group_name_H-M   'P 1'
#
loop_
_entity.id
_entity.type
_entity.pdbx_description
1 polymer ?
#
loop_
_entity_poly.entity_id
_entity_poly.type
_entity_poly.pdbx_seq_one_letter_code
_entity_poly.pdbx_strand_id
1 'polypeptide(L)'
;MGKIFRLNVTVSYFEGTNINRYRKSILDIFKSFAWLYHLDYAISVNHDFGLESGEADLVYLRSTDKTEISKKELDKVIHDVFRHRPSFLWEGVDVGRQLYKALPDFPFPDEFFRPLHYPYVEFHNGNKAILFVHEESLSEVLNESEDEQSSIS
;
A
#
# COMPACT_ATOMS: atom_id res chain seq x y z
N MET A 1 -19.95 -11.90 -10.56
CA MET A 1 -18.78 -10.99 -10.51
C MET A 1 -19.23 -9.69 -9.89
N GLY A 2 -18.72 -9.35 -8.69
CA GLY A 2 -18.95 -8.04 -8.09
C GLY A 2 -18.26 -6.94 -8.92
N LYS A 3 -18.74 -5.71 -8.81
CA LYS A 3 -18.13 -4.57 -9.49
C LYS A 3 -16.75 -4.31 -8.89
N ILE A 4 -15.71 -4.34 -9.72
CA ILE A 4 -14.35 -3.95 -9.31
C ILE A 4 -14.41 -2.54 -8.72
N PHE A 5 -13.93 -2.39 -7.49
CA PHE A 5 -13.81 -1.10 -6.84
C PHE A 5 -12.37 -0.61 -6.84
N ARG A 6 -12.23 0.71 -6.77
CA ARG A 6 -10.99 1.41 -6.56
C ARG A 6 -11.10 2.29 -5.33
N LEU A 7 -9.99 2.42 -4.62
CA LEU A 7 -9.82 3.30 -3.46
C LEU A 7 -8.41 3.90 -3.56
N ASN A 8 -8.35 5.22 -3.64
CA ASN A 8 -7.09 5.94 -3.55
C ASN A 8 -6.96 6.53 -2.15
N VAL A 9 -5.77 6.46 -1.58
CA VAL A 9 -5.46 6.97 -0.25
C VAL A 9 -4.30 7.96 -0.36
N THR A 10 -4.51 9.15 0.19
CA THR A 10 -3.47 10.16 0.32
C THR A 10 -2.83 10.01 1.69
N VAL A 11 -1.50 10.01 1.70
CA VAL A 11 -0.69 10.11 2.91
C VAL A 11 -0.02 11.49 2.88
N SER A 12 -0.53 12.42 3.67
CA SER A 12 -0.06 13.81 3.71
C SER A 12 0.89 14.02 4.88
N TYR A 13 2.01 14.68 4.63
CA TYR A 13 2.99 15.06 5.62
C TYR A 13 2.99 16.59 5.78
N PHE A 14 2.60 17.07 6.96
CA PHE A 14 2.58 18.49 7.26
C PHE A 14 3.99 19.07 7.29
N GLU A 15 4.10 20.38 7.02
CA GLU A 15 5.37 21.10 7.04
C GLU A 15 6.13 20.87 8.35
N GLY A 16 7.43 20.57 8.24
CA GLY A 16 8.30 20.26 9.39
C GLY A 16 8.26 18.80 9.86
N THR A 17 7.38 17.96 9.31
CA THR A 17 7.35 16.52 9.60
C THR A 17 8.59 15.83 9.05
N ASN A 18 9.27 15.01 9.86
CA ASN A 18 10.33 14.14 9.36
C ASN A 18 9.71 12.94 8.63
N ILE A 19 9.51 13.09 7.32
CA ILE A 19 8.83 12.10 6.46
C ILE A 19 9.50 10.74 6.51
N ASN A 20 10.83 10.72 6.52
CA ASN A 20 11.63 9.49 6.54
C ASN A 20 11.37 8.63 7.79
N ARG A 21 10.89 9.24 8.88
CA ARG A 21 10.50 8.51 10.10
C ARG A 21 9.25 7.65 9.90
N TYR A 22 8.33 8.05 9.02
CA TYR A 22 6.99 7.46 8.95
C TYR A 22 6.71 6.75 7.62
N ARG A 23 7.24 7.27 6.51
CA ARG A 23 6.89 6.86 5.15
C ARG A 23 6.98 5.36 4.94
N LYS A 24 8.12 4.75 5.26
CA LYS A 24 8.32 3.30 5.07
C LYS A 24 7.24 2.48 5.79
N SER A 25 7.06 2.70 7.09
CA SER A 25 6.08 1.96 7.90
C SER A 25 4.64 2.14 7.40
N ILE A 26 4.25 3.35 6.99
CA ILE A 26 2.91 3.62 6.46
C ILE A 26 2.69 2.89 5.14
N LEU A 27 3.64 2.99 4.22
CA LEU A 27 3.54 2.34 2.90
C LEU A 27 3.57 0.81 3.04
N ASP A 28 4.34 0.26 3.97
CA ASP A 28 4.39 -1.18 4.25
C ASP A 28 3.07 -1.70 4.84
N ILE A 29 2.36 -0.89 5.63
CA ILE A 29 0.99 -1.21 6.08
C ILE A 29 0.06 -1.33 4.86
N PHE A 30 0.16 -0.44 3.87
CA PHE A 30 -0.66 -0.54 2.66
C PHE A 30 -0.29 -1.76 1.79
N LYS A 31 1.00 -2.08 1.65
CA LYS A 31 1.44 -3.34 1.01
C LYS A 31 0.85 -4.56 1.74
N SER A 32 0.86 -4.54 3.08
CA SER A 32 0.27 -5.59 3.92
C SER A 32 -1.24 -5.72 3.72
N PHE A 33 -1.98 -4.60 3.65
CA PHE A 33 -3.40 -4.63 3.31
C PHE A 33 -3.65 -5.20 1.91
N ALA A 34 -2.83 -4.82 0.93
CA ALA A 34 -2.98 -5.33 -0.42
C ALA A 34 -2.76 -6.85 -0.47
N TRP A 35 -1.77 -7.35 0.27
CA TRP A 35 -1.52 -8.78 0.39
C TRP A 35 -2.67 -9.50 1.12
N LEU A 36 -3.02 -9.05 2.32
CA LEU A 36 -4.04 -9.68 3.17
C LEU A 36 -5.41 -9.78 2.50
N TYR A 37 -5.75 -8.80 1.66
CA TYR A 37 -7.07 -8.71 1.03
C TYR A 37 -7.04 -8.94 -0.49
N HIS A 38 -5.93 -9.43 -1.04
CA HIS A 38 -5.76 -9.72 -2.47
C HIS A 38 -6.16 -8.54 -3.38
N LEU A 39 -5.61 -7.36 -3.10
CA LEU A 39 -5.80 -6.13 -3.87
C LEU A 39 -4.59 -5.91 -4.78
N ASP A 40 -4.83 -5.42 -6.01
CA ASP A 40 -3.78 -4.79 -6.78
C ASP A 40 -3.46 -3.42 -6.14
N TYR A 41 -2.18 -3.04 -6.12
CA TYR A 41 -1.77 -1.75 -5.57
C TYR A 41 -0.68 -1.05 -6.39
N ALA A 42 -0.62 0.27 -6.28
CA ALA A 42 0.49 1.07 -6.76
C ALA A 42 0.73 2.23 -5.79
N ILE A 43 1.96 2.70 -5.70
CA ILE A 43 2.34 3.77 -4.78
C ILE A 43 3.14 4.82 -5.56
N SER A 44 2.61 6.03 -5.61
CA SER A 44 3.32 7.21 -6.09
C SER A 44 3.88 7.95 -4.88
N VAL A 45 5.17 7.77 -4.62
CA VAL A 45 5.90 8.51 -3.59
C VAL A 45 6.13 9.94 -4.08
N ASN A 46 6.04 10.94 -3.19
CA ASN A 46 6.16 12.36 -3.52
C ASN A 46 5.21 12.77 -4.66
N HIS A 47 3.95 12.36 -4.58
CA HIS A 47 2.95 12.69 -5.58
C HIS A 47 2.69 14.20 -5.58
N ASP A 48 2.88 14.83 -6.73
CA ASP A 48 2.65 16.27 -6.90
C ASP A 48 1.15 16.56 -7.05
N PHE A 49 0.52 16.95 -5.94
CA PHE A 49 -0.85 17.46 -5.94
C PHE A 49 -0.93 18.98 -6.19
N GLY A 50 0.19 19.66 -6.44
CA GLY A 50 0.26 21.12 -6.53
C GLY A 50 0.04 21.82 -5.19
N LEU A 51 0.50 21.23 -4.08
CA LEU A 51 0.39 21.82 -2.74
C LEU A 51 1.37 22.99 -2.59
N GLU A 52 0.96 24.04 -1.88
CA GLU A 52 1.83 25.19 -1.58
C GLU A 52 2.90 24.85 -0.53
N SER A 53 2.61 23.92 0.39
CA SER A 53 3.56 23.40 1.37
C SER A 53 3.22 21.95 1.78
N GLY A 54 4.23 21.24 2.29
CA GLY A 54 4.14 19.83 2.66
C GLY A 54 4.45 18.87 1.51
N GLU A 55 4.45 17.57 1.81
CA GLU A 55 4.61 16.49 0.83
C GLU A 55 3.47 15.48 0.98
N ALA A 56 3.17 14.74 -0.07
CA ALA A 56 2.20 13.67 0.02
C ALA A 56 2.57 12.48 -0.86
N ASP A 57 2.18 11.29 -0.42
CA ASP A 57 2.21 10.07 -1.22
C ASP A 57 0.78 9.70 -1.62
N LEU A 58 0.65 9.05 -2.77
CA LEU A 58 -0.64 8.55 -3.27
C LEU A 58 -0.59 7.04 -3.44
N VAL A 59 -1.43 6.35 -2.67
CA VAL A 59 -1.60 4.90 -2.71
C VAL A 59 -2.87 4.57 -3.48
N TYR A 60 -2.73 3.74 -4.50
CA TYR A 60 -3.82 3.21 -5.30
C TYR A 60 -4.12 1.78 -4.86
N LEU A 61 -5.38 1.47 -4.57
CA LEU A 61 -5.87 0.12 -4.28
C LEU A 61 -7.01 -0.24 -5.24
N ARG A 62 -6.95 -1.42 -5.84
CA ARG A 62 -7.98 -1.94 -6.76
C ARG A 62 -8.33 -3.37 -6.41
N SER A 63 -9.62 -3.65 -6.29
CA SER A 63 -10.09 -5.01 -6.05
C SER A 63 -9.87 -5.89 -7.27
N THR A 64 -9.60 -7.17 -7.02
CA THR A 64 -9.55 -8.24 -8.00
C THR A 64 -10.79 -9.13 -7.89
N ASP A 65 -10.86 -10.18 -8.68
CA ASP A 65 -11.82 -11.27 -8.55
C ASP A 65 -11.60 -12.11 -7.28
N LYS A 66 -10.40 -12.04 -6.68
CA LYS A 66 -10.01 -12.73 -5.45
C LYS A 66 -10.11 -11.87 -4.19
N THR A 67 -10.46 -10.60 -4.30
CA THR A 67 -10.50 -9.69 -3.15
C THR A 67 -11.52 -10.15 -2.10
N GLU A 68 -11.07 -10.21 -0.83
CA GLU A 68 -11.85 -10.73 0.30
C GLU A 68 -12.45 -9.65 1.21
N ILE A 69 -12.24 -8.37 0.88
CA ILE A 69 -12.76 -7.23 1.66
C ILE A 69 -13.67 -6.34 0.82
N SER A 70 -14.78 -5.87 1.40
CA SER A 70 -15.57 -4.84 0.73
C SER A 70 -14.88 -3.47 0.78
N LYS A 71 -15.17 -2.59 -0.18
CA LYS A 71 -14.69 -1.21 -0.17
C LYS A 71 -14.96 -0.48 1.15
N LYS A 72 -16.14 -0.69 1.74
CA LYS A 72 -16.57 -0.03 2.98
C LYS A 72 -15.79 -0.54 4.19
N GLU A 73 -15.51 -1.84 4.23
CA GLU A 73 -14.68 -2.44 5.28
C GLU A 73 -13.23 -2.00 5.15
N LEU A 74 -12.68 -1.94 3.93
CA LEU A 74 -11.33 -1.44 3.70
C LEU A 74 -11.17 0.02 4.14
N ASP A 75 -12.12 0.89 3.79
CA ASP A 75 -12.15 2.29 4.26
C ASP A 75 -12.17 2.37 5.78
N LYS A 76 -12.95 1.50 6.44
CA LYS A 76 -13.01 1.41 7.89
C LYS A 76 -11.68 0.94 8.50
N VAL A 77 -11.05 -0.10 7.94
CA VAL A 77 -9.76 -0.62 8.43
C VAL A 77 -8.67 0.45 8.33
N ILE A 78 -8.57 1.14 7.19
CA ILE A 78 -7.62 2.24 7.00
C ILE A 78 -7.87 3.34 8.04
N HIS A 79 -9.14 3.77 8.18
CA HIS A 79 -9.49 4.76 9.18
C HIS A 79 -9.17 4.29 10.60
N ASP A 80 -9.42 3.04 10.96
CA ASP A 80 -9.17 2.52 12.31
C ASP A 80 -7.68 2.41 12.63
N VAL A 81 -6.84 2.05 11.65
CA VAL A 81 -5.37 1.94 11.81
C VAL A 81 -4.70 3.31 11.91
N PHE A 82 -5.14 4.28 11.10
CA PHE A 82 -4.55 5.62 11.07
C PHE A 82 -5.34 6.67 11.86
N ARG A 83 -6.36 6.25 12.62
CA ARG A 83 -7.22 7.16 13.39
C ARG A 83 -6.37 8.05 14.30
N HIS A 84 -6.60 9.35 14.22
CA HIS A 84 -6.17 10.34 15.20
C HIS A 84 -6.82 10.08 16.57
N ARG A 85 -6.32 9.10 17.32
CA ARG A 85 -6.32 9.20 18.78
C ARG A 85 -5.31 10.33 19.13
N PRO A 86 -5.20 10.81 20.38
CA PRO A 86 -4.00 11.55 20.79
C PRO A 86 -2.79 10.61 20.72
N SER A 87 -2.39 10.25 19.50
CA SER A 87 -1.47 9.19 19.18
C SER A 87 -0.17 9.85 18.75
N PHE A 88 0.76 9.85 19.69
CA PHE A 88 2.19 10.13 19.55
C PHE A 88 2.86 9.40 18.37
N LEU A 89 2.17 8.43 17.75
CA LEU A 89 2.69 7.56 16.70
C LEU A 89 2.75 8.23 15.32
N TRP A 90 1.85 9.18 15.00
CA TRP A 90 1.71 9.76 13.65
C TRP A 90 1.65 11.29 13.67
N GLU A 91 2.42 11.92 14.55
CA GLU A 91 2.46 13.39 14.64
C GLU A 91 2.90 14.01 13.30
N GLY A 92 2.10 14.94 12.79
CA GLY A 92 2.36 15.61 11.51
C GLY A 92 1.95 14.83 10.25
N VAL A 93 1.30 13.66 10.41
CA VAL A 93 0.86 12.83 9.28
C VAL A 93 -0.65 12.67 9.27
N ASP A 94 -1.27 12.90 8.11
CA ASP A 94 -2.69 12.64 7.86
C ASP A 94 -2.85 11.57 6.77
N VAL A 95 -3.70 10.58 7.02
CA VAL A 95 -3.95 9.47 6.09
C VAL A 95 -5.44 9.40 5.82
N GLY A 96 -5.83 9.68 4.58
CA GLY A 96 -7.23 9.82 4.21
C GLY A 96 -7.51 9.33 2.81
N ARG A 97 -8.69 8.73 2.61
CA ARG A 97 -9.13 8.37 1.27
C ARG A 97 -9.42 9.61 0.42
N GLN A 98 -9.09 9.55 -0.87
CA GLN A 98 -9.51 10.58 -1.81
C GLN A 98 -11.05 10.60 -1.94
N LEU A 99 -11.58 11.79 -2.18
CA LEU A 99 -13.00 11.96 -2.47
C LEU A 99 -13.35 11.28 -3.80
N TYR A 100 -14.56 10.72 -3.89
CA TYR A 100 -14.98 10.00 -5.12
C TYR A 100 -14.96 10.86 -6.38
N LYS A 101 -15.20 12.16 -6.23
CA LYS A 101 -15.13 13.13 -7.33
C LYS A 101 -13.71 13.31 -7.91
N ALA A 102 -12.66 12.99 -7.14
CA ALA A 102 -11.27 13.11 -7.57
C ALA A 102 -10.74 11.83 -8.24
N LEU A 103 -11.38 10.68 -8.05
CA LEU A 103 -10.92 9.41 -8.65
C LEU A 103 -10.77 9.43 -10.18
N PRO A 104 -11.57 10.19 -10.97
CA PRO A 104 -11.32 10.32 -12.40
C PRO A 104 -9.99 10.99 -12.75
N ASP A 105 -9.53 11.92 -11.92
CA ASP A 105 -8.28 12.67 -12.14
C ASP A 105 -7.04 11.84 -11.75
N PHE A 106 -7.24 10.83 -10.90
CA PHE A 106 -6.20 9.91 -10.44
C PHE A 106 -6.59 8.46 -10.79
N PRO A 107 -6.58 8.09 -12.09
CA PRO A 107 -6.90 6.73 -12.50
C PRO A 107 -5.90 5.72 -11.93
N PHE A 108 -6.35 4.48 -11.75
CA PHE A 108 -5.44 3.41 -11.34
C PHE A 108 -4.38 3.21 -12.44
N PRO A 109 -3.08 3.19 -12.10
CA PRO A 109 -2.00 3.17 -13.07
C PRO A 109 -1.87 1.83 -13.81
N ASP A 110 -1.24 1.88 -14.98
CA ASP A 110 -0.87 0.69 -15.76
C ASP A 110 0.33 -0.06 -15.16
N GLU A 111 1.14 0.65 -14.37
CA GLU A 111 2.21 0.09 -13.55
C GLU A 111 1.70 -0.19 -12.14
N PHE A 112 1.64 -1.46 -11.75
CA PHE A 112 1.10 -1.85 -10.46
C PHE A 112 1.66 -3.19 -9.98
N PHE A 113 1.43 -3.48 -8.72
CA PHE A 113 1.81 -4.70 -8.04
C PHE A 113 0.57 -5.54 -7.73
N ARG A 114 0.69 -6.85 -7.96
CA ARG A 114 -0.30 -7.85 -7.56
C ARG A 114 0.34 -8.83 -6.56
N PRO A 115 -0.04 -8.76 -5.28
CA PRO A 115 0.35 -9.75 -4.30
C PRO A 115 -0.14 -11.15 -4.70
N LEU A 116 0.73 -12.15 -4.57
CA LEU A 116 0.37 -13.57 -4.70
C LEU A 116 0.40 -14.23 -3.31
N HIS A 117 1.05 -15.39 -3.18
CA HIS A 117 1.40 -15.97 -1.89
C HIS A 117 2.63 -15.25 -1.35
N TYR A 118 2.67 -14.98 -0.04
CA TYR A 118 3.86 -14.37 0.55
C TYR A 118 5.09 -15.23 0.25
N PRO A 119 6.22 -14.64 -0.16
CA PRO A 119 6.51 -13.20 -0.34
C PRO A 119 6.48 -12.74 -1.81
N TYR A 120 5.83 -13.51 -2.67
CA TYR A 120 5.81 -13.30 -4.11
C TYR A 120 4.82 -12.21 -4.53
N VAL A 121 5.29 -11.34 -5.43
CA VAL A 121 4.50 -10.26 -6.04
C VAL A 121 4.74 -10.25 -7.54
N GLU A 122 3.69 -10.03 -8.33
CA GLU A 122 3.84 -9.71 -9.75
C GLU A 122 3.88 -8.19 -9.93
N PHE A 123 4.87 -7.69 -10.66
CA PHE A 123 4.88 -6.32 -11.16
C PHE A 123 4.34 -6.33 -12.58
N HIS A 124 3.27 -5.56 -12.80
CA HIS A 124 2.63 -5.37 -14.08
C HIS A 124 3.04 -4.03 -14.64
N ASN A 125 3.43 -4.00 -15.92
CA ASN A 125 3.66 -2.79 -16.71
C ASN A 125 2.97 -2.98 -18.07
N GLY A 126 1.74 -2.48 -18.17
CA GLY A 126 0.86 -2.73 -19.31
C GLY A 126 0.60 -4.23 -19.48
N ASN A 127 1.06 -4.80 -20.60
CA ASN A 127 0.87 -6.23 -20.92
C ASN A 127 2.00 -7.14 -20.40
N LYS A 128 3.03 -6.58 -19.75
CA LYS A 128 4.15 -7.36 -19.21
C LYS A 128 3.94 -7.59 -17.72
N ALA A 129 4.20 -8.82 -17.27
CA ALA A 129 4.22 -9.17 -15.86
C ALA A 129 5.58 -9.79 -15.51
N ILE A 130 6.16 -9.38 -14.38
CA ILE A 130 7.43 -9.88 -13.85
C ILE A 130 7.19 -10.35 -12.43
N LEU A 131 7.56 -11.59 -12.12
CA LEU A 131 7.54 -12.12 -10.76
C LEU A 131 8.78 -11.64 -10.00
N PHE A 132 8.60 -11.10 -8.81
CA PHE A 132 9.71 -10.71 -7.94
C PHE A 132 9.32 -10.81 -6.46
N VAL A 133 10.33 -10.72 -5.60
CA VAL A 133 10.20 -10.65 -4.14
C VAL A 133 10.72 -9.28 -3.72
N HIS A 134 9.99 -8.58 -2.85
CA HIS A 134 10.48 -7.32 -2.29
C HIS A 134 11.75 -7.57 -1.48
N GLU A 135 12.75 -6.69 -1.58
CA GLU A 135 14.03 -6.82 -0.88
C GLU A 135 13.84 -7.04 0.63
N GLU A 136 12.86 -6.37 1.21
CA GLU A 136 12.46 -6.46 2.62
C GLU A 136 12.05 -7.88 3.03
N SER A 137 11.39 -8.61 2.13
CA SER A 137 10.95 -9.99 2.35
C SER A 137 12.02 -11.01 1.98
N LEU A 138 13.03 -10.63 1.18
CA LEU A 138 14.07 -11.54 0.72
C LEU A 138 14.91 -12.06 1.89
N SER A 139 15.23 -11.22 2.87
CA SER A 139 15.99 -11.64 4.06
C SER A 139 15.23 -12.68 4.90
N GLU A 140 13.90 -12.59 4.99
CA GLU A 140 13.10 -13.56 5.74
C GLU A 140 13.09 -14.93 5.07
N VAL A 141 12.93 -14.96 3.73
CA VAL A 141 12.97 -16.20 2.94
C VAL A 141 14.33 -16.89 3.04
N LEU A 142 15.41 -16.11 2.94
CA LEU A 142 16.75 -16.66 3.01
C LEU A 142 17.03 -17.27 4.39
N ASN A 143 16.57 -16.64 5.47
CA ASN A 143 16.74 -17.16 6.82
C ASN A 143 15.88 -18.41 7.10
N GLU A 144 14.62 -18.46 6.63
CA GLU A 144 13.76 -19.66 6.77
C GLU A 144 14.37 -20.88 6.06
N SER A 145 15.05 -20.67 4.92
CA SER A 145 15.72 -21.75 4.18
C SER A 145 16.96 -22.32 4.88
N GLU A 146 17.62 -21.56 5.75
CA GLU A 146 18.76 -22.03 6.56
C GLU A 146 18.28 -22.85 7.78
N ASP A 147 17.18 -22.44 8.41
CA ASP A 147 16.59 -23.14 9.55
C ASP A 147 16.02 -24.52 9.15
N GLU A 148 15.41 -24.64 7.96
CA GLU A 148 14.96 -25.94 7.43
C GLU A 148 16.12 -26.91 7.13
N GLN A 149 17.29 -26.40 6.73
CA GLN A 149 18.47 -27.24 6.47
C GLN A 149 19.18 -27.69 7.76
N SER A 150 19.18 -26.85 8.80
CA SER A 150 19.76 -27.21 10.10
C SER A 150 18.93 -28.24 10.87
N SER A 151 17.62 -28.31 10.60
CA SER A 151 16.67 -29.25 11.22
C SER A 151 16.73 -30.66 10.65
N ILE A 152 17.48 -30.87 9.56
CA ILE A 152 17.65 -32.17 8.87
C ILE A 152 19.05 -32.78 9.17
N SER A 153 19.84 -32.14 10.05
CA SER A 153 21.19 -32.57 10.43
C SER A 153 21.23 -33.42 11.70
#